data_AF-A0A7C1KH94-F1
#
_entry.id   AF-A0A7C1KH94-F1
#
_cell.length_a   1.000
_cell.length_b   1.000
_cell.length_c   1.000
_cell.angle_alpha   90.00
_cell.angle_beta   90.00
_cell.angle_gamma   90.00
#
_symmetry.space_group_name_H-M   'P 1'
#
loop_
_entity.id
_entity.type
_entity.pdbx_description
1 polymer ?
#
loop_
_entity_poly.entity_id
_entity_poly.type
_entity_poly.pdbx_seq_one_letter_code
_entity_poly.pdbx_strand_id
1 'polypeptide(L)'
;MSQSIQQPPRGIIPPLVTPFRDDEDLDLPRLRWLIDWQISSGVDAIFILGTTGEFYALDEAEKQAVTVTAVAHCRGRVPVWVGVSAESTREVLRLTQMAQREGADGVSVLTPYFIKPNQQE
;
A
#
# COMPACT_ATOMS: atom_id res chain seq x y z
N MET A 1 21.17 -2.74 -3.16
CA MET A 1 21.21 -2.85 -1.70
C MET A 1 20.39 -1.70 -1.15
N SER A 2 19.09 -1.90 -0.90
CA SER A 2 18.23 -0.81 -0.40
C SER A 2 18.60 -0.52 1.05
N GLN A 3 18.69 0.77 1.38
CA GLN A 3 18.92 1.20 2.74
C GLN A 3 17.69 0.83 3.56
N SER A 4 17.87 -0.01 4.57
CA SER A 4 16.87 -0.26 5.59
C SER A 4 16.43 1.08 6.20
N ILE A 5 15.13 1.36 6.25
CA ILE A 5 14.61 2.56 6.91
C ILE A 5 14.92 2.44 8.41
N GLN A 6 15.96 3.13 8.88
CA GLN A 6 16.36 3.12 10.29
C GLN A 6 15.56 4.09 11.16
N GLN A 7 14.67 4.89 10.57
CA GLN A 7 13.87 5.89 11.30
C GLN A 7 12.37 5.78 10.92
N PRO A 8 11.46 6.07 11.87
CA PRO A 8 10.03 6.02 11.59
C PRO A 8 9.66 7.00 10.45
N PRO A 9 8.60 6.70 9.68
CA PRO A 9 8.09 7.63 8.67
C PRO A 9 7.79 8.99 9.30
N ARG A 10 8.14 10.07 8.61
CA ARG A 10 7.91 11.46 9.05
C ARG A 10 7.35 12.27 7.89
N GLY A 11 6.48 13.23 8.22
CA GLY A 11 5.89 14.14 7.25
C GLY A 11 4.45 13.77 6.86
N ILE A 12 4.04 14.22 5.68
CA ILE A 12 2.70 14.03 5.13
C ILE A 12 2.68 12.75 4.29
N ILE A 13 1.87 11.78 4.72
CA ILE A 13 1.72 10.48 4.06
C ILE A 13 0.23 10.24 3.82
N PRO A 14 -0.33 10.68 2.69
CA PRO A 14 -1.74 10.52 2.43
C PRO A 14 -2.07 9.06 2.11
N PRO A 15 -3.17 8.51 2.65
CA PRO A 15 -3.74 7.27 2.15
C PRO A 15 -4.41 7.54 0.80
N LEU A 16 -3.95 6.87 -0.25
CA LEU A 16 -4.50 6.99 -1.59
C LEU A 16 -5.69 6.05 -1.75
N VAL A 17 -6.71 6.52 -2.49
CA VAL A 17 -7.78 5.67 -3.03
C VAL A 17 -7.23 4.74 -4.10
N THR A 18 -7.90 3.61 -4.33
CA THR A 18 -7.63 2.75 -5.49
C THR A 18 -8.63 3.10 -6.59
N PRO A 19 -8.20 3.71 -7.71
CA PRO A 19 -9.11 4.08 -8.78
C PRO A 19 -9.60 2.86 -9.56
N PHE A 20 -10.90 2.85 -9.87
CA PHE A 20 -11.56 1.85 -10.72
C PHE A 20 -12.21 2.53 -11.92
N ARG A 21 -12.37 1.77 -12.99
CA ARG A 21 -13.14 2.13 -14.19
C ARG A 21 -14.63 1.85 -13.96
N ASP A 22 -15.46 2.29 -14.90
CA ASP A 22 -16.91 2.05 -14.88
C ASP A 22 -17.28 0.55 -14.97
N ASP A 23 -16.37 -0.29 -15.47
CA ASP A 23 -16.50 -1.75 -15.54
C ASP A 23 -15.91 -2.47 -14.31
N GLU A 24 -15.59 -1.72 -13.25
CA GLU A 24 -15.03 -2.22 -11.99
C GLU A 24 -13.59 -2.76 -12.09
N ASP A 25 -12.94 -2.67 -13.26
CA ASP A 25 -11.52 -2.98 -13.41
C ASP A 25 -10.63 -1.87 -12.84
N LEU A 26 -9.43 -2.22 -12.37
CA LEU A 26 -8.44 -1.26 -11.89
C LEU A 26 -8.08 -0.19 -12.94
N ASP A 27 -8.19 1.09 -12.56
CA ASP A 27 -7.68 2.20 -13.36
C ASP A 27 -6.25 2.58 -12.95
N LEU A 28 -5.31 1.71 -13.34
CA LEU A 28 -3.87 1.94 -13.08
C LEU A 28 -3.32 3.24 -13.73
N PRO A 29 -3.74 3.66 -14.94
CA PRO A 29 -3.42 5.00 -15.43
C PRO A 29 -3.86 6.13 -14.50
N ARG A 30 -5.09 6.06 -13.94
CA ARG A 30 -5.58 7.06 -13.00
C ARG A 30 -4.83 7.01 -11.67
N LEU A 31 -4.42 5.83 -11.20
CA LEU A 31 -3.56 5.69 -10.03
C LEU A 31 -2.22 6.41 -10.24
N ARG A 32 -1.57 6.23 -11.39
CA ARG A 32 -0.32 6.93 -11.73
C ARG A 32 -0.47 8.44 -11.72
N TRP A 33 -1.56 8.94 -12.31
CA TRP A 33 -1.88 10.37 -12.28
C TRP A 33 -2.06 10.88 -10.84
N LEU A 34 -2.78 10.13 -9.99
CA LEU A 34 -3.01 10.50 -8.59
C LEU A 34 -1.69 10.56 -7.81
N ILE A 35 -0.80 9.59 -8.04
CA ILE A 35 0.53 9.55 -7.43
C ILE A 35 1.34 10.79 -7.85
N ASP A 36 1.38 11.14 -9.14
CA ASP A 36 2.10 12.32 -9.61
C ASP A 36 1.53 13.61 -9.00
N TRP A 37 0.20 13.70 -8.89
CA TRP A 37 -0.45 14.84 -8.26
C TRP A 37 -0.07 14.98 -6.79
N GLN A 38 -0.10 13.89 -6.02
CA GLN A 38 0.31 13.87 -4.61
C GLN A 38 1.79 14.28 -4.45
N ILE A 39 2.69 13.67 -5.23
CA ILE A 39 4.12 14.00 -5.19
C ILE A 39 4.34 15.48 -5.55
N SER A 40 3.66 16.00 -6.57
CA SER A 40 3.76 17.41 -6.95
C SER A 40 3.24 18.38 -5.88
N SER A 41 2.38 17.89 -5.00
CA SER A 41 1.83 18.64 -3.86
C SER A 41 2.76 18.65 -2.64
N GLY A 42 3.92 17.98 -2.74
CA GLY A 42 4.97 18.02 -1.72
C GLY A 42 4.78 17.02 -0.57
N VAL A 43 4.14 15.87 -0.83
CA VAL A 43 4.03 14.79 0.17
C VAL A 43 5.38 14.11 0.40
N ASP A 44 5.59 13.61 1.61
CA ASP A 44 6.85 12.97 2.02
C ASP A 44 6.88 11.46 1.69
N ALA A 45 5.71 10.85 1.51
CA ALA A 45 5.55 9.46 1.09
C ALA A 45 4.15 9.27 0.48
N ILE A 46 3.91 8.12 -0.15
CA ILE A 46 2.55 7.68 -0.48
C ILE A 46 2.18 6.42 0.30
N PHE A 47 0.92 6.29 0.66
CA PHE A 47 0.39 5.08 1.28
C PHE A 47 -0.75 4.50 0.45
N ILE A 48 -0.57 3.29 -0.05
CA ILE A 48 -1.57 2.56 -0.85
C ILE A 48 -2.12 1.36 -0.07
N LEU A 49 -3.29 0.87 -0.49
CA LEU A 49 -3.93 -0.31 0.12
C LEU A 49 -4.21 -0.16 1.62
N GLY A 50 -4.42 1.07 2.10
CA GLY A 50 -5.06 1.32 3.38
C GLY A 50 -6.59 1.17 3.28
N THR A 51 -7.32 1.44 4.38
CA THR A 51 -8.79 1.44 4.36
C THR A 51 -9.37 2.38 3.30
N THR A 52 -8.76 3.55 3.12
CA THR A 52 -9.12 4.51 2.06
C THR A 52 -8.85 3.98 0.65
N GLY A 53 -7.88 3.07 0.50
CA GLY A 53 -7.60 2.36 -0.74
C GLY A 53 -8.42 1.09 -0.90
N GLU A 54 -9.38 0.85 0.00
CA GLU A 54 -10.37 -0.23 -0.07
C GLU A 54 -9.76 -1.64 -0.15
N PHE A 55 -8.62 -1.88 0.53
CA PHE A 55 -7.89 -3.14 0.45
C PHE A 55 -8.73 -4.41 0.70
N TYR A 56 -9.81 -4.30 1.47
CA TYR A 56 -10.72 -5.39 1.81
C TYR A 56 -11.64 -5.80 0.64
N ALA A 57 -11.78 -4.96 -0.38
CA ALA A 57 -12.55 -5.23 -1.59
C ALA A 57 -11.70 -5.80 -2.74
N LEU A 58 -10.36 -5.72 -2.64
CA LEU A 58 -9.45 -6.19 -3.68
C LEU A 58 -9.01 -7.65 -3.44
N ASP A 59 -8.86 -8.39 -4.52
CA ASP A 59 -8.16 -9.66 -4.51
C ASP A 59 -6.62 -9.50 -4.44
N GLU A 60 -5.89 -10.62 -4.35
CA GLU A 60 -4.43 -10.58 -4.24
C GLU A 60 -3.74 -10.08 -5.51
N ALA A 61 -4.25 -10.42 -6.70
CA ALA A 61 -3.68 -10.00 -7.97
C ALA A 61 -3.85 -8.50 -8.17
N GLU A 62 -5.00 -7.95 -7.78
CA GLU A 62 -5.28 -6.52 -7.79
C GLU A 62 -4.38 -5.77 -6.81
N LYS A 63 -4.25 -6.27 -5.57
CA LYS A 63 -3.31 -5.73 -4.57
C LYS A 63 -1.87 -5.70 -5.10
N GLN A 64 -1.43 -6.77 -5.77
CA GLN A 64 -0.11 -6.81 -6.38
C GLN A 64 0.00 -5.81 -7.54
N ALA A 65 -1.00 -5.71 -8.41
CA ALA A 65 -1.01 -4.76 -9.54
C ALA A 65 -0.93 -3.30 -9.07
N VAL A 66 -1.67 -2.94 -8.02
CA VAL A 66 -1.61 -1.62 -7.38
C VAL A 66 -0.22 -1.37 -6.79
N THR A 67 0.34 -2.36 -6.09
CA THR A 67 1.68 -2.26 -5.47
C THR A 67 2.78 -2.06 -6.51
N VAL A 68 2.84 -2.94 -7.52
CA VAL A 68 3.80 -2.86 -8.62
C VAL A 68 3.68 -1.52 -9.33
N THR A 69 2.46 -1.09 -9.63
CA THR A 69 2.21 0.19 -10.31
C THR A 69 2.72 1.35 -9.48
N ALA A 70 2.40 1.40 -8.19
CA ALA A 70 2.79 2.50 -7.32
C ALA A 70 4.32 2.57 -7.13
N VAL A 71 4.96 1.44 -6.81
CA VAL A 71 6.42 1.37 -6.62
C VAL A 71 7.15 1.75 -7.91
N ALA A 72 6.78 1.12 -9.03
CA ALA A 72 7.43 1.38 -10.33
C ALA A 72 7.19 2.80 -10.84
N HIS A 73 6.03 3.41 -10.53
CA HIS A 73 5.73 4.78 -10.94
C HIS A 73 6.40 5.81 -10.04
N CYS A 74 6.48 5.58 -8.73
CA CYS A 74 7.18 6.47 -7.81
C CYS A 74 8.66 6.62 -8.16
N ARG A 75 9.32 5.56 -8.64
CA ARG A 75 10.72 5.59 -9.10
C ARG A 75 11.69 6.18 -8.07
N GLY A 76 11.43 5.95 -6.78
CA GLY A 76 12.23 6.48 -5.68
C GLY A 76 12.10 8.00 -5.44
N ARG A 77 11.14 8.69 -6.06
CA ARG A 77 10.87 10.12 -5.79
C ARG A 77 10.44 10.36 -4.34
N VAL A 78 9.60 9.47 -3.82
CA VAL A 78 9.16 9.40 -2.42
C VAL A 78 9.02 7.91 -2.04
N PRO A 79 9.16 7.54 -0.76
CA PRO A 79 8.91 6.17 -0.30
C PRO A 79 7.45 5.75 -0.47
N VAL A 80 7.24 4.44 -0.67
CA VAL A 80 5.93 3.81 -0.84
C VAL A 80 5.63 2.89 0.34
N TRP A 81 4.57 3.22 1.07
CA TRP A 81 4.00 2.39 2.12
C TRP A 81 2.83 1.56 1.57
N VAL A 82 2.78 0.29 1.93
CA VAL A 82 1.76 -0.65 1.42
C VAL A 82 0.98 -1.27 2.58
N GLY A 83 -0.34 -1.20 2.53
CA GLY A 83 -1.18 -1.92 3.48
C GLY A 83 -1.21 -3.42 3.17
N VAL A 84 -0.94 -4.24 4.19
CA VAL A 84 -0.87 -5.71 4.08
C VAL A 84 -1.74 -6.42 5.12
N SER A 85 -2.75 -5.70 5.61
CA SER A 85 -3.68 -6.16 6.64
C SER A 85 -4.62 -7.25 6.12
N ALA A 86 -4.90 -8.23 6.99
CA ALA A 86 -5.87 -9.29 6.78
C ALA A 86 -6.28 -9.89 8.14
N GLU A 87 -7.32 -10.71 8.16
CA GLU A 87 -7.79 -11.36 9.40
C GLU A 87 -6.88 -12.49 9.88
N SER A 88 -6.08 -13.09 8.99
CA SER A 88 -5.18 -14.17 9.35
C SER A 88 -3.71 -13.76 9.24
N THR A 89 -2.92 -14.11 10.26
CA THR A 89 -1.47 -13.89 10.27
C THR A 89 -0.78 -14.50 9.05
N ARG A 90 -1.28 -15.66 8.58
CA ARG A 90 -0.76 -16.34 7.38
C ARG A 90 -0.89 -15.45 6.14
N GLU A 91 -2.04 -14.80 5.98
CA GLU A 91 -2.29 -13.91 4.86
C GLU A 91 -1.48 -12.61 4.96
N VAL A 92 -1.40 -12.02 6.17
CA VAL A 92 -0.54 -10.86 6.42
C VAL A 92 0.92 -11.15 6.04
N LEU A 93 1.44 -12.33 6.40
CA LEU A 93 2.80 -12.75 6.02
C LEU A 93 2.97 -12.86 4.51
N ARG A 94 1.99 -13.45 3.82
CA ARG A 94 2.01 -13.59 2.34
C ARG A 94 2.01 -12.23 1.66
N LEU A 95 1.12 -11.33 2.08
CA LEU A 95 1.01 -9.96 1.54
C LEU A 95 2.25 -9.12 1.86
N THR A 96 2.81 -9.27 3.06
CA THR A 96 4.06 -8.59 3.46
C THR A 96 5.22 -9.03 2.56
N GLN A 97 5.36 -10.33 2.30
CA GLN A 97 6.38 -10.84 1.40
C GLN A 97 6.16 -10.38 -0.04
N MET A 98 4.91 -10.30 -0.50
CA MET A 98 4.58 -9.71 -1.80
C MET A 98 5.05 -8.25 -1.85
N ALA A 99 4.63 -7.41 -0.91
CA ALA A 99 5.01 -6.00 -0.87
C ALA A 99 6.54 -5.81 -0.84
N GLN A 100 7.25 -6.60 -0.03
CA GLN A 100 8.71 -6.59 0.01
C GLN A 100 9.34 -6.97 -1.34
N ARG A 101 8.85 -8.03 -2.00
CA ARG A 101 9.36 -8.46 -3.31
C ARG A 101 9.15 -7.39 -4.38
N GLU A 102 8.01 -6.70 -4.34
CA GLU A 102 7.69 -5.64 -5.30
C GLU A 102 8.39 -4.30 -4.99
N GLY A 103 9.13 -4.21 -3.89
CA GLY A 103 9.96 -3.06 -3.56
C GLY A 103 9.29 -1.97 -2.72
N ALA A 104 8.26 -2.33 -1.92
CA ALA A 104 7.72 -1.44 -0.90
C ALA A 104 8.81 -1.02 0.09
N ASP A 105 8.80 0.26 0.48
CA ASP A 105 9.73 0.79 1.48
C ASP A 105 9.29 0.42 2.90
N GLY A 106 7.97 0.36 3.13
CA GLY A 106 7.38 -0.05 4.39
C GLY A 106 6.00 -0.67 4.23
N VAL A 107 5.55 -1.36 5.27
CA VAL A 107 4.20 -1.94 5.33
C VAL A 107 3.40 -1.37 6.48
N SER A 108 2.09 -1.24 6.28
CA SER A 108 1.12 -0.96 7.34
C SER A 108 0.32 -2.21 7.63
N VAL A 109 0.24 -2.58 8.90
CA VAL A 109 -0.48 -3.76 9.38
C VAL A 109 -1.51 -3.30 10.39
N LEU A 110 -2.78 -3.41 10.04
CA LEU A 110 -3.90 -3.21 10.95
C LEU A 110 -4.04 -4.45 11.84
N THR A 111 -4.46 -4.26 13.09
CA THR A 111 -4.94 -5.36 13.92
C THR A 111 -6.14 -6.05 13.25
N PRO A 112 -6.36 -7.36 13.47
CA PRO A 112 -7.57 -8.02 12.98
C PRO A 112 -8.83 -7.21 13.31
N TYR A 113 -9.72 -7.00 12.34
CA TYR A 113 -10.80 -6.01 12.43
C TYR A 113 -12.19 -6.66 12.46
N PHE A 114 -12.30 -7.94 12.13
CA PHE A 114 -13.52 -8.72 12.36
C PHE A 114 -13.47 -9.54 13.65
N ILE A 115 -12.28 -9.98 14.07
CA ILE A 115 -12.09 -10.72 15.32
C ILE A 115 -11.47 -9.85 16.41
N LYS A 116 -11.54 -10.32 17.66
CA LYS A 116 -10.92 -9.66 18.80
C LYS A 116 -9.94 -10.62 19.50
N PRO A 117 -8.68 -10.70 19.01
CA PRO A 117 -7.65 -11.52 19.62
C PRO A 117 -7.34 -11.05 21.05
N ASN A 118 -6.80 -11.93 21.88
CA ASN A 118 -6.28 -11.54 23.18
C ASN A 118 -4.85 -10.96 23.05
N GLN A 119 -4.28 -10.39 24.11
CA GLN A 119 -2.98 -9.71 24.04
C GLN A 119 -1.79 -10.62 23.69
N GLN A 120 -1.92 -11.93 23.85
CA GLN A 120 -0.87 -12.92 23.51
C GLN A 120 -0.96 -13.39 22.05
N GLU A 121 -2.06 -13.08 21.36
CA GLU A 121 -2.32 -13.37 19.94
C GLU A 121 -2.05 -12.14 19.07
#